data_AF-A0A0A8WXL1-F1
#
_entry.id   AF-A0A0A8WXL1-F1
#
_cell.length_a   1.000
_cell.length_b   1.000
_cell.length_c   1.000
_cell.angle_alpha   90.00
_cell.angle_beta   90.00
_cell.angle_gamma   90.00
#
_symmetry.space_group_name_H-M   'P 1'
#
loop_
_entity.id
_entity.type
_entity.pdbx_description
1 polymer ?
#
loop_
_entity_poly.entity_id
_entity_poly.type
_entity_poly.pdbx_seq_one_letter_code
_entity_poly.pdbx_strand_id
1 'polypeptide(L)'
;MDVTVIGGTAGFLTSMAVIPQMIKTWKTRHARDLSLWQQIIIIAGLSLWLIYGVMLGDLPLILSNSFTLVCYALLLVMKIIYDRGDKCRIDGYLKQVHSQNGGNDEKIP
;
A
#
# COMPACT_ATOMS: atom_id res chain seq x y z
N MET A 1 -29.25 -11.61 -19.40
CA MET A 1 -28.50 -10.75 -18.47
C MET A 1 -27.07 -10.79 -18.94
N ASP A 2 -26.62 -9.76 -19.66
CA ASP A 2 -25.30 -9.78 -20.29
C ASP A 2 -24.21 -9.67 -19.24
N VAL A 3 -23.32 -10.67 -19.23
CA VAL A 3 -22.16 -10.79 -18.32
C VAL A 3 -21.33 -9.49 -18.32
N THR A 4 -21.27 -8.81 -19.46
CA THR A 4 -20.60 -7.52 -19.66
C THR A 4 -21.13 -6.41 -18.75
N VAL A 5 -22.45 -6.35 -18.53
CA VAL A 5 -23.05 -5.31 -17.68
C VAL A 5 -22.69 -5.56 -16.22
N ILE A 6 -22.83 -6.81 -15.76
CA ILE A 6 -22.52 -7.21 -14.37
C ILE A 6 -21.02 -7.05 -14.08
N GLY A 7 -20.16 -7.46 -15.01
CA GLY A 7 -18.71 -7.27 -14.89
C GLY A 7 -18.31 -5.79 -14.84
N GLY A 8 -18.96 -4.96 -15.66
CA GLY A 8 -18.78 -3.50 -15.66
C GLY A 8 -19.19 -2.83 -14.34
N THR A 9 -20.37 -3.16 -13.81
CA THR A 9 -20.82 -2.62 -12.52
C THR A 9 -19.97 -3.12 -11.35
N ALA A 10 -19.56 -4.39 -11.38
CA ALA A 10 -18.66 -4.95 -10.36
C ALA A 10 -17.30 -4.23 -10.36
N GLY A 11 -16.69 -4.04 -11.54
CA GLY A 11 -15.46 -3.27 -11.70
C GLY A 11 -15.59 -1.83 -11.23
N PHE A 12 -16.70 -1.16 -11.54
CA PHE A 12 -16.99 0.21 -11.12
C PHE A 12 -17.16 0.34 -9.60
N LEU A 13 -17.97 -0.53 -8.99
CA LEU A 13 -18.20 -0.56 -7.54
C LEU A 13 -16.90 -0.85 -6.77
N THR A 14 -16.10 -1.81 -7.27
CA THR A 14 -14.82 -2.16 -6.63
C THR A 14 -13.83 -1.01 -6.75
N SER A 15 -13.76 -0.34 -7.91
CA SER A 15 -12.94 0.85 -8.13
C SER A 15 -13.35 2.01 -7.20
N MET A 16 -14.65 2.23 -7.02
CA MET A 16 -15.15 3.22 -6.07
C MET A 16 -14.85 2.87 -4.61
N ALA A 17 -14.80 1.58 -4.25
CA ALA A 17 -14.49 1.14 -2.89
C ALA A 17 -13.02 1.35 -2.51
N VAL A 18 -12.08 1.31 -3.47
CA VAL A 18 -10.66 1.54 -3.19
C VAL A 18 -10.33 3.02 -2.96
N ILE A 19 -11.10 3.94 -3.55
CA ILE A 19 -10.90 5.39 -3.43
C ILE A 19 -10.97 5.89 -1.97
N PRO A 20 -12.01 5.59 -1.17
CA PRO A 20 -12.04 6.04 0.23
C PRO A 20 -10.92 5.42 1.06
N GLN A 21 -10.49 4.19 0.75
CA GLN A 21 -9.37 3.54 1.42
C GLN A 21 -8.03 4.23 1.10
N MET A 22 -7.85 4.66 -0.15
CA MET A 22 -6.72 5.47 -0.60
C MET A 22 -6.71 6.86 0.06
N ILE A 23 -7.84 7.57 0.04
CA ILE A 23 -7.97 8.89 0.66
C ILE A 23 -7.70 8.82 2.17
N LYS A 24 -8.22 7.80 2.86
CA LYS A 24 -8.00 7.61 4.30
C LYS A 24 -6.50 7.40 4.59
N THR A 25 -5.82 6.59 3.79
CA THR A 25 -4.37 6.35 3.89
C THR A 25 -3.55 7.62 3.65
N TRP A 26 -3.94 8.43 2.66
CA TRP A 26 -3.24 9.68 2.33
C TRP A 26 -3.47 10.76 3.40
N LYS A 27 -4.67 10.82 3.95
CA LYS A 27 -5.08 11.84 4.94
C LYS A 27 -4.54 11.56 6.34
N THR A 28 -4.43 10.30 6.77
CA THR A 28 -3.93 9.99 8.11
C THR A 28 -2.41 10.13 8.23
N ARG A 29 -1.65 10.15 7.11
CA ARG A 29 -0.16 10.09 7.09
C ARG A 29 0.44 9.02 8.02
N HIS A 30 -0.39 8.10 8.48
CA HIS A 30 -0.06 7.01 9.37
C HIS A 30 -0.43 5.76 8.59
N ALA A 31 0.47 5.39 7.68
CA ALA A 31 0.37 4.11 7.02
C ALA A 31 0.64 2.95 8.00
N ARG A 32 1.10 3.22 9.24
CA ARG A 32 1.49 2.20 10.22
C ARG A 32 0.36 1.20 10.55
N ASP A 33 -0.90 1.62 10.46
CA ASP A 33 -2.07 0.76 10.71
C ASP A 33 -2.51 -0.04 9.47
N LEU A 34 -2.03 0.32 8.28
CA LEU A 34 -2.28 -0.45 7.06
C LEU A 34 -1.16 -1.48 6.92
N SER A 35 -1.46 -2.73 7.26
CA SER A 35 -0.49 -3.81 7.23
C SER A 35 0.11 -3.96 5.83
N LEU A 36 1.44 -3.87 5.71
CA LEU A 36 2.16 -4.20 4.46
C LEU A 36 1.70 -5.55 3.91
N TRP A 37 1.43 -6.50 4.81
CA TRP A 37 0.94 -7.82 4.47
C TRP A 37 -0.40 -7.80 3.74
N GLN A 38 -1.32 -6.93 4.12
CA GLN A 38 -2.62 -6.83 3.45
C GLN A 38 -2.47 -6.38 1.99
N GLN A 39 -1.59 -5.40 1.73
CA GLN A 39 -1.32 -4.94 0.37
C GLN A 39 -0.65 -6.02 -0.47
N ILE A 40 0.31 -6.76 0.10
CA ILE A 40 1.00 -7.87 -0.58
C ILE A 40 0.00 -8.99 -0.93
N ILE A 41 -0.86 -9.37 0.00
CA ILE A 41 -1.88 -10.41 -0.21
C ILE A 41 -2.87 -10.00 -1.30
N ILE A 42 -3.31 -8.73 -1.31
CA ILE A 42 -4.20 -8.21 -2.36
C ILE A 42 -3.51 -8.24 -3.73
N ILE A 43 -2.26 -7.78 -3.83
CA ILE A 43 -1.51 -7.81 -5.10
C ILE A 43 -1.35 -9.25 -5.60
N ALA A 44 -1.06 -10.20 -4.71
CA ALA A 44 -0.99 -11.62 -5.05
C ALA A 44 -2.35 -12.12 -5.56
N GLY A 45 -3.44 -11.85 -4.84
CA GLY A 45 -4.79 -12.23 -5.23
C GLY A 45 -5.22 -11.66 -6.59
N LEU A 46 -4.97 -10.37 -6.83
CA LEU A 46 -5.22 -9.71 -8.12
C LEU A 46 -4.40 -10.32 -9.26
N SER A 47 -3.14 -10.71 -8.99
CA SER A 47 -2.30 -11.38 -9.98
C SER A 47 -2.88 -12.75 -10.37
N LEU A 48 -3.36 -13.52 -9.39
CA LEU A 48 -4.03 -14.80 -9.63
C LEU A 48 -5.33 -14.62 -10.40
N TRP A 49 -6.14 -13.61 -10.06
CA TRP A 49 -7.37 -13.26 -10.77
C TRP A 49 -7.12 -12.83 -12.21
N LEU A 50 -6.01 -12.13 -12.46
CA LEU A 50 -5.60 -11.71 -13.79
C LEU A 50 -5.19 -12.92 -14.64
N ILE A 51 -4.43 -13.86 -14.07
CA ILE A 51 -4.11 -15.15 -14.73
C ILE A 51 -5.41 -15.91 -15.05
N TYR A 52 -6.33 -15.99 -14.09
CA TYR A 52 -7.63 -16.64 -14.28
C TYR A 52 -8.46 -15.97 -15.39
N GLY A 53 -8.52 -14.64 -15.42
CA GLY A 53 -9.23 -13.89 -16.46
C GLY A 53 -8.63 -14.09 -17.85
N VAL A 54 -7.29 -14.19 -17.95
CA VAL A 54 -6.61 -14.54 -19.20
C VAL A 54 -6.97 -15.96 -19.64
N MET A 55 -7.03 -16.93 -18.71
CA MET A 55 -7.47 -18.30 -19.02
C MET A 55 -8.93 -18.37 -19.49
N LEU A 56 -9.79 -17.49 -18.98
CA LEU A 56 -11.20 -17.38 -19.41
C LEU A 56 -11.39 -16.58 -20.70
N GLY A 57 -10.39 -15.77 -21.12
CA GLY A 57 -10.55 -14.81 -22.21
C GLY A 57 -11.48 -13.63 -21.86
N ASP A 58 -11.71 -13.36 -20.59
CA ASP A 58 -12.63 -12.31 -20.12
C ASP A 58 -11.91 -10.95 -20.07
N LEU A 59 -12.02 -10.19 -21.16
CA LEU A 59 -11.46 -8.85 -21.30
C LEU A 59 -11.86 -7.88 -20.16
N PRO A 60 -13.15 -7.75 -19.79
CA PRO A 60 -13.56 -6.94 -18.64
C PRO A 60 -12.85 -7.31 -17.33
N LEU A 61 -12.70 -8.60 -17.04
CA LEU A 61 -12.06 -9.09 -15.83
C LEU A 61 -10.55 -8.80 -15.85
N ILE A 62 -9.89 -8.99 -16.99
CA ILE A 62 -8.47 -8.70 -17.18
C ILE A 62 -8.22 -7.19 -16.98
N LEU A 63 -8.98 -6.33 -17.64
CA LEU A 63 -8.81 -4.87 -17.57
C LEU A 63 -9.02 -4.35 -16.14
N SER A 64 -10.08 -4.79 -15.47
CA SER A 64 -10.41 -4.35 -14.12
C SER A 64 -9.35 -4.76 -13.09
N ASN A 65 -8.90 -6.02 -13.14
CA ASN A 65 -7.85 -6.50 -12.23
C ASN A 65 -6.49 -5.87 -12.53
N SER A 66 -6.14 -5.67 -13.81
CA SER A 66 -4.90 -4.99 -14.20
C SER A 66 -4.83 -3.57 -13.66
N PHE A 67 -5.89 -2.79 -13.83
CA PHE A 67 -5.96 -1.43 -13.30
C PHE A 67 -5.84 -1.39 -11.77
N THR A 68 -6.56 -2.29 -11.09
CA THR A 68 -6.53 -2.38 -9.63
C THR A 68 -5.14 -2.78 -9.11
N LEU A 69 -4.45 -3.69 -9.81
CA LEU A 69 -3.08 -4.11 -9.50
C LEU A 69 -2.11 -2.93 -9.55
N VAL A 70 -2.19 -2.09 -10.59
CA VAL A 70 -1.35 -0.89 -10.73
C VAL A 70 -1.58 0.09 -9.58
N CYS A 71 -2.83 0.36 -9.22
CA CYS A 71 -3.18 1.22 -8.10
C CYS A 71 -2.60 0.70 -6.77
N TYR A 72 -2.74 -0.59 -6.49
CA TYR A 72 -2.19 -1.19 -5.26
C TYR A 72 -0.65 -1.22 -5.25
N ALA A 73 -0.01 -1.42 -6.40
CA ALA A 73 1.43 -1.35 -6.52
C ALA A 73 1.96 0.07 -6.20
N LEU A 74 1.31 1.12 -6.72
CA LEU A 74 1.67 2.51 -6.42
C LEU A 74 1.49 2.83 -4.92
N LEU A 75 0.40 2.35 -4.30
CA LEU A 75 0.18 2.50 -2.86
C LEU A 75 1.28 1.83 -2.04
N LEU A 76 1.71 0.63 -2.44
CA LEU A 76 2.79 -0.10 -1.78
C LEU A 76 4.12 0.66 -1.89
N VAL A 77 4.45 1.17 -3.09
CA VAL A 77 5.67 1.96 -3.33
C VAL A 77 5.67 3.23 -2.49
N MET A 78 4.57 3.99 -2.48
CA MET A 78 4.43 5.16 -1.61
C MET A 78 4.67 4.77 -0.16
N LYS A 79 4.02 3.72 0.34
CA LYS A 79 4.17 3.28 1.72
C LYS A 79 5.63 2.94 2.07
N ILE A 80 6.36 2.25 1.19
CA ILE A 80 7.78 1.91 1.41
C ILE A 80 8.67 3.15 1.48
N ILE A 81 8.42 4.14 0.61
CA ILE A 81 9.19 5.39 0.58
C ILE A 81 8.98 6.19 1.87
N TYR A 82 7.72 6.36 2.30
CA TYR A 82 7.40 7.11 3.51
C TYR A 82 7.90 6.40 4.79
N ASP A 83 7.75 5.08 4.89
CA ASP A 83 8.24 4.29 6.05
C ASP A 83 9.77 4.38 6.21
N ARG A 84 10.51 4.41 5.09
CA ARG A 84 11.98 4.59 5.11
C ARG A 84 12.38 6.00 5.56
N GLY A 85 11.63 7.02 5.15
CA GLY A 85 11.86 8.41 5.56
C GLY A 85 11.67 8.63 7.06
N ASP A 86 10.63 8.03 7.65
CA ASP A 86 10.36 8.14 9.09
C ASP A 86 11.42 7.42 9.92
N LYS A 87 11.83 6.20 9.53
CA LYS A 87 12.90 5.45 10.23
C LYS A 87 14.23 6.21 10.22
N CYS A 88 14.63 6.75 9.08
CA CYS A 88 15.88 7.51 8.97
C CYS A 88 15.88 8.78 9.83
N ARG A 89 14.74 9.49 9.94
CA ARG A 89 14.60 10.66 10.83
C ARG A 89 14.72 10.27 12.30
N ILE A 90 14.09 9.17 12.71
CA ILE A 90 14.15 8.69 14.10
C ILE A 90 15.57 8.23 14.46
N ASP A 91 16.23 7.45 13.61
CA ASP A 91 17.61 7.01 13.83
C ASP A 91 18.57 8.20 13.95
N GLY A 92 18.38 9.25 13.13
CA GLY A 92 19.13 10.50 13.21
C GLY A 92 18.94 11.23 14.55
N TYR A 93 17.70 11.32 15.03
CA TYR A 93 17.38 11.92 16.34
C TYR A 93 17.99 11.12 17.50
N LEU A 94 17.85 9.79 17.50
CA LEU A 94 18.43 8.93 18.54
C LEU A 94 19.95 9.05 18.58
N LYS A 95 20.61 9.11 17.42
CA LYS A 95 22.06 9.29 17.35
C LYS A 95 22.51 10.64 17.94
N GLN A 96 21.72 11.71 17.77
CA GLN A 96 21.97 13.02 18.39
C GLN A 96 21.77 12.97 19.91
N VAL A 97 20.69 12.35 20.39
CA VAL A 97 20.40 12.23 21.83
C VAL A 97 21.46 11.39 22.54
N HIS A 98 21.89 10.27 21.96
CA HIS A 98 22.97 9.45 22.53
C HIS A 98 24.32 10.19 22.53
N SER A 99 24.60 11.01 21.50
CA SER A 99 25.79 11.87 21.49
C SER A 99 25.76 12.96 22.55
N GLN A 100 24.58 13.45 22.93
CA GLN A 100 24.44 14.44 24.01
C GLN A 100 24.55 13.81 25.40
N ASN A 101 24.02 12.59 25.60
CA ASN A 101 24.10 11.90 26.89
C ASN A 101 25.45 11.24 27.14
N GLY A 102 26.15 10.73 26.11
CA GLY A 102 27.47 10.12 26.26
C GLY A 102 28.58 11.09 26.72
N GLY A 103 28.34 12.41 26.68
CA GLY A 103 29.24 13.42 27.27
C GLY A 103 28.95 13.74 28.74
N ASN A 104 27.82 13.29 29.29
CA ASN A 104 27.44 13.53 30.68
C ASN A 104 27.88 12.38 31.62
N ASP A 105 28.15 11.19 31.07
CA ASP A 105 28.61 10.03 31.86
C ASP A 105 30.09 10.11 32.26
N GLU A 106 30.89 10.97 31.62
CA GLU A 106 32.32 11.20 31.94
C GLU A 106 32.54 12.29 33.01
N LYS A 107 31.46 12.82 33.60
CA LYS A 107 31.50 13.77 34.74
C LYS A 107 30.78 13.22 35.97
N ILE A 108 31.12 12.01 36.39
CA ILE A 108 30.79 11.54 37.74
C ILE A 108 32.08 11.64 38.58
N PRO A 109 32.16 12.58 39.55
CA PRO A 109 33.30 12.67 40.47
C PRO A 109 33.38 11.47 41.42
#